data_AF-A0A7C1KNH3-F1
#
_entry.id   AF-A0A7C1KNH3-F1
#
_cell.length_a   1.000
_cell.length_b   1.000
_cell.length_c   1.000
_cell.angle_alpha   90.00
_cell.angle_beta   90.00
_cell.angle_gamma   90.00
#
_symmetry.space_group_name_H-M   'P 1'
#
loop_
_entity.id
_entity.type
_entity.pdbx_description
1 polymer ?
#
loop_
_entity_poly.entity_id
_entity_poly.type
_entity_poly.pdbx_seq_one_letter_code
_entity_poly.pdbx_strand_id
1 'polypeptide(L)'
;MSDYIKNAEKYIQSIKEEFRLLNQYNKVIATMGFATFFAMAGFVKNDANKTIFIWSIIFMSFAVTLFVAHELFRMLYYSRYTSDKASAIEKLPDGNPLKAVDAIRDVVLHRMEKWNKWFLYPSLVSGFVAVILMFVNYFLILIS
;
A
#
# COMPACT_ATOMS: atom_id res chain seq x y z
N MET A 1 -11.55 29.22 23.80
CA MET A 1 -10.92 28.56 22.65
C MET A 1 -12.04 28.22 21.67
N SER A 2 -12.05 28.84 20.49
CA SER A 2 -13.17 28.68 19.53
C SER A 2 -13.32 27.22 19.10
N ASP A 3 -14.56 26.71 18.97
CA ASP A 3 -14.86 25.37 18.45
C ASP A 3 -14.18 25.10 17.09
N TYR A 4 -13.86 26.19 16.37
CA TYR A 4 -13.03 26.23 15.17
C TYR A 4 -11.64 25.57 15.33
N ILE A 5 -10.90 25.91 16.39
CA ILE A 5 -9.54 25.40 16.60
C ILE A 5 -9.60 23.91 16.95
N LYS A 6 -10.58 23.51 17.78
CA LYS A 6 -10.80 22.11 18.15
C LYS A 6 -11.13 21.23 16.95
N ASN A 7 -11.90 21.72 15.99
CA ASN A 7 -12.26 20.95 14.79
C ASN A 7 -11.09 20.80 13.82
N ALA A 8 -10.29 21.86 13.62
CA ALA A 8 -9.08 21.79 12.80
C ALA A 8 -8.01 20.87 13.42
N GLU A 9 -7.84 20.93 14.73
CA GLU A 9 -6.89 20.08 15.46
C GLU A 9 -7.30 18.61 15.39
N LYS A 10 -8.59 18.30 15.60
CA LYS A 10 -9.14 16.95 15.39
C LYS A 10 -8.93 16.44 13.96
N TYR A 11 -9.06 17.30 12.97
CA TYR A 11 -8.88 16.93 11.57
C TYR A 11 -7.41 16.63 11.22
N ILE A 12 -6.48 17.48 11.66
CA ILE A 12 -5.05 17.23 11.51
C ILE A 12 -4.67 15.92 12.21
N GLN A 13 -5.27 15.68 13.37
CA GLN A 13 -5.05 14.46 14.14
C GLN A 13 -5.61 13.22 13.42
N SER A 14 -6.80 13.28 12.80
CA SER A 14 -7.36 12.16 12.03
C SER A 14 -6.54 11.84 10.79
N ILE A 15 -6.04 12.85 10.06
CA ILE A 15 -5.11 12.63 8.94
C ILE A 15 -3.85 11.91 9.42
N LYS A 16 -3.27 12.36 10.53
CA LYS A 16 -2.03 11.81 11.07
C LYS A 16 -2.22 10.35 11.51
N GLU A 17 -3.38 10.01 12.05
CA GLU A 17 -3.75 8.63 12.39
C GLU A 17 -3.96 7.76 11.15
N GLU A 18 -4.66 8.26 10.11
CA GLU A 18 -4.84 7.54 8.84
C GLU A 18 -3.49 7.23 8.18
N PHE A 19 -2.57 8.20 8.13
CA PHE A 19 -1.20 7.96 7.64
C PHE A 19 -0.43 6.94 8.48
N ARG A 20 -0.59 6.97 9.81
CA ARG A 20 0.05 6.01 10.71
C ARG A 20 -0.44 4.59 10.44
N LEU A 21 -1.75 4.42 10.27
CA LEU A 21 -2.38 3.13 9.95
C LEU A 21 -1.94 2.62 8.58
N LEU A 22 -1.93 3.47 7.55
CA LEU A 22 -1.45 3.13 6.21
C LEU A 22 0.02 2.71 6.20
N ASN A 23 0.89 3.43 6.95
CA ASN A 23 2.29 3.05 7.09
C ASN A 23 2.48 1.74 7.85
N GLN A 24 1.68 1.50 8.90
CA GLN A 24 1.71 0.22 9.63
C GLN A 24 1.27 -0.94 8.74
N TYR A 25 0.17 -0.78 8.01
CA TYR A 25 -0.36 -1.79 7.08
C TYR A 25 0.67 -2.18 6.02
N ASN A 26 1.33 -1.20 5.40
CA ASN A 26 2.34 -1.47 4.39
C ASN A 26 3.60 -2.12 4.95
N LYS A 27 4.01 -1.73 6.16
CA LYS A 27 5.07 -2.45 6.87
C LYS A 27 4.67 -3.90 7.12
N VAL A 28 3.45 -4.17 7.56
CA VAL A 28 3.00 -5.56 7.77
C VAL A 28 3.04 -6.36 6.47
N ILE A 29 2.49 -5.84 5.37
CA ILE A 29 2.54 -6.53 4.07
C ILE A 29 3.98 -6.77 3.61
N ALA A 30 4.82 -5.73 3.62
CA ALA A 30 6.19 -5.82 3.13
C ALA A 30 7.06 -6.73 4.01
N THR A 31 6.92 -6.64 5.32
CA THR A 31 7.81 -7.33 6.27
C THR A 31 7.31 -8.74 6.59
N MET A 32 5.99 -8.96 6.72
CA MET A 32 5.45 -10.29 7.04
C MET A 32 5.07 -11.09 5.80
N GLY A 33 4.58 -10.45 4.73
CA GLY A 33 4.18 -11.17 3.52
C GLY A 33 5.37 -11.61 2.69
N PHE A 34 6.14 -10.64 2.19
CA PHE A 34 7.24 -10.92 1.25
C PHE A 34 8.42 -11.63 1.91
N ALA A 35 8.85 -11.20 3.10
CA ALA A 35 9.99 -11.82 3.77
C ALA A 35 9.70 -13.30 4.12
N THR A 36 8.51 -13.61 4.62
CA THR A 36 8.09 -14.99 4.92
C THR A 36 8.08 -15.84 3.67
N PHE A 37 7.57 -15.32 2.54
CA PHE A 37 7.59 -16.04 1.29
C PHE A 37 9.01 -16.39 0.83
N PHE A 38 9.94 -15.42 0.86
CA PHE A 38 11.32 -15.69 0.44
C PHE A 38 12.06 -16.63 1.39
N ALA A 39 11.75 -16.57 2.70
CA ALA A 39 12.26 -17.54 3.66
C ALA A 39 11.77 -18.96 3.33
N MET A 40 10.47 -19.12 3.07
CA MET A 40 9.88 -20.40 2.67
C MET A 40 10.44 -20.90 1.34
N ALA A 41 10.61 -20.01 0.35
CA ALA A 41 11.23 -20.33 -0.93
C ALA A 41 12.65 -20.87 -0.77
N GLY A 42 13.42 -20.31 0.17
CA GLY A 42 14.76 -20.79 0.51
C GLY A 42 14.76 -22.21 1.07
N PHE A 43 13.76 -22.55 1.89
CA PHE A 43 13.61 -23.88 2.49
C PHE A 43 13.27 -24.95 1.45
N VAL A 44 12.33 -24.66 0.54
CA VAL A 44 11.83 -25.69 -0.41
C VAL A 44 12.64 -25.78 -1.71
N LYS A 45 13.58 -24.87 -1.97
CA LYS A 45 14.25 -24.72 -3.28
C LYS A 45 14.83 -26.00 -3.88
N ASN A 46 15.43 -26.86 -3.06
CA ASN A 46 16.19 -28.02 -3.55
C ASN A 46 15.28 -29.19 -3.95
N ASP A 47 14.17 -29.36 -3.25
CA ASP A 47 13.29 -30.52 -3.38
C ASP A 47 11.94 -30.17 -4.05
N ALA A 48 11.69 -28.88 -4.30
CA ALA A 48 10.45 -28.41 -4.91
C ALA A 48 10.31 -28.82 -6.39
N ASN A 49 9.05 -28.98 -6.81
CA ASN A 49 8.74 -29.10 -8.23
C ASN A 49 9.14 -27.81 -8.96
N LYS A 50 10.09 -27.92 -9.89
CA LYS A 50 10.68 -26.77 -10.61
C LYS A 50 9.62 -25.87 -11.26
N THR A 51 8.59 -26.46 -11.88
CA THR A 51 7.54 -25.71 -12.58
C THR A 51 6.72 -24.87 -11.60
N ILE A 52 6.22 -25.50 -10.53
CA ILE A 52 5.39 -24.81 -9.52
C ILE A 52 6.24 -23.75 -8.79
N PHE A 53 7.49 -24.08 -8.49
CA PHE A 53 8.42 -23.15 -7.83
C PHE A 53 8.68 -21.91 -8.71
N ILE A 54 9.00 -22.08 -9.99
CA ILE A 54 9.22 -20.94 -10.90
C ILE A 54 7.97 -20.05 -10.98
N TRP A 55 6.78 -20.63 -11.14
CA TRP A 55 5.54 -19.85 -11.17
C TRP A 55 5.33 -19.08 -9.87
N SER A 56 5.58 -19.70 -8.71
CA SER A 56 5.47 -19.00 -7.42
C SER A 56 6.39 -17.78 -7.34
N ILE A 57 7.63 -17.88 -7.83
CA ILE A 57 8.59 -16.77 -7.85
C ILE A 57 8.12 -15.67 -8.82
N ILE A 58 7.61 -16.04 -10.00
CA ILE A 58 7.10 -15.07 -11.00
C ILE A 58 5.92 -14.29 -10.41
N PHE A 59 4.92 -14.98 -9.84
CA PHE A 59 3.76 -14.33 -9.23
C PHE A 59 4.16 -13.43 -8.06
N MET A 60 5.10 -13.87 -7.22
CA MET A 60 5.57 -13.04 -6.10
C MET A 60 6.35 -11.81 -6.59
N SER A 61 7.23 -11.98 -7.57
CA SER A 61 8.00 -10.86 -8.13
C SER A 61 7.09 -9.82 -8.77
N PHE A 62 6.04 -10.28 -9.47
CA PHE A 62 5.01 -9.41 -10.02
C PHE A 62 4.21 -8.70 -8.91
N ALA A 63 3.82 -9.41 -7.86
CA ALA A 63 3.14 -8.83 -6.70
C ALA A 63 3.96 -7.73 -6.02
N VAL A 64 5.24 -7.99 -5.75
CA VAL A 64 6.18 -7.01 -5.16
C VAL A 64 6.33 -5.79 -6.08
N THR A 65 6.50 -6.01 -7.38
CA THR A 65 6.67 -4.92 -8.35
C THR A 65 5.46 -3.99 -8.36
N LEU A 66 4.25 -4.56 -8.41
CA LEU A 66 3.01 -3.78 -8.36
C LEU A 66 2.83 -3.05 -7.04
N PHE A 67 3.20 -3.68 -5.93
CA PHE A 67 3.14 -3.05 -4.61
C PHE A 67 4.09 -1.86 -4.51
N VAL A 68 5.34 -2.04 -4.96
CA VAL A 68 6.33 -0.95 -4.98
C VAL A 68 5.88 0.18 -5.90
N ALA A 69 5.33 -0.14 -7.08
CA ALA A 69 4.77 0.86 -7.97
C ALA A 69 3.62 1.65 -7.31
N HIS A 70 2.69 0.96 -6.64
CA HIS A 70 1.61 1.59 -5.88
C HIS A 70 2.14 2.54 -4.82
N GLU A 71 3.12 2.11 -4.04
CA GLU A 71 3.74 2.91 -2.99
C GLU A 71 4.46 4.15 -3.55
N LEU A 72 5.21 3.99 -4.65
CA LEU A 72 5.88 5.10 -5.32
C LEU A 72 4.89 6.12 -5.86
N PHE A 73 3.83 5.69 -6.56
CA PHE A 73 2.81 6.60 -7.07
C PHE A 73 2.11 7.33 -5.93
N ARG A 74 1.78 6.62 -4.86
CA ARG A 74 1.19 7.20 -3.66
C ARG A 74 2.10 8.26 -3.04
N MET A 75 3.37 7.96 -2.80
CA MET A 75 4.33 8.91 -2.21
C MET A 75 4.54 10.14 -3.10
N LEU A 76 4.73 9.94 -4.40
CA LEU A 76 4.91 11.03 -5.37
C LEU A 76 3.69 11.95 -5.42
N TYR A 77 2.49 11.36 -5.39
CA TYR A 77 1.26 12.13 -5.40
C TYR A 77 1.08 12.91 -4.11
N TYR A 78 1.19 12.26 -2.95
CA TYR A 78 1.09 12.96 -1.68
C TYR A 78 2.10 14.11 -1.61
N SER A 79 3.36 13.87 -1.96
CA SER A 79 4.42 14.89 -1.96
C SER A 79 4.08 16.09 -2.87
N ARG A 80 3.76 15.84 -4.15
CA ARG A 80 3.38 16.91 -5.09
C ARG A 80 2.12 17.65 -4.64
N TYR A 81 1.11 16.92 -4.18
CA TYR A 81 -0.16 17.51 -3.76
C TYR A 81 -0.02 18.35 -2.49
N THR A 82 0.78 17.93 -1.49
CA THR A 82 1.07 18.76 -0.31
C THR A 82 1.84 20.03 -0.68
N SER A 83 2.80 19.94 -1.62
CA SER A 83 3.60 21.10 -2.05
C SER A 83 2.76 22.13 -2.82
N ASP A 84 2.02 21.69 -3.84
CA ASP A 84 1.22 22.59 -4.67
C ASP A 84 0.07 23.23 -3.87
N LYS A 85 -0.49 22.53 -2.89
CA LYS A 85 -1.63 23.00 -2.11
C LYS A 85 -1.24 23.85 -0.89
N ALA A 86 -0.07 23.65 -0.29
CA ALA A 86 0.47 24.61 0.69
C ALA A 86 0.52 26.02 0.10
N SER A 87 0.99 26.12 -1.16
CA SER A 87 1.05 27.39 -1.90
C SER A 87 -0.32 27.97 -2.30
N ALA A 88 -1.38 27.13 -2.33
CA ALA A 88 -2.74 27.52 -2.70
C ALA A 88 -3.59 27.93 -1.47
N ILE A 89 -3.36 27.30 -0.32
CA ILE A 89 -4.00 27.67 0.96
C ILE A 89 -3.55 29.07 1.39
N GLU A 90 -2.30 29.45 1.12
CA GLU A 90 -1.78 30.81 1.33
C GLU A 90 -2.49 31.89 0.48
N LYS A 91 -3.22 31.50 -0.57
CA LYS A 91 -3.84 32.41 -1.55
C LYS A 91 -5.37 32.49 -1.45
N LEU A 92 -5.98 31.86 -0.45
CA LEU A 92 -7.45 31.85 -0.31
C LEU A 92 -7.99 33.20 0.19
N PRO A 93 -8.94 33.84 -0.51
CA PRO A 93 -9.45 35.18 -0.17
C PRO A 93 -10.25 35.22 1.14
N ASP A 94 -10.82 34.09 1.56
CA ASP A 94 -11.74 34.01 2.70
C ASP A 94 -11.05 33.50 3.98
N GLY A 95 -9.76 33.19 3.91
CA GLY A 95 -8.98 32.67 5.05
C GLY A 95 -9.49 31.36 5.66
N ASN A 96 -10.37 30.62 4.98
CA ASN A 96 -10.99 29.38 5.49
C ASN A 96 -10.32 28.12 4.90
N PRO A 97 -9.27 27.59 5.55
CA PRO A 97 -8.52 26.43 5.06
C PRO A 97 -9.33 25.13 5.08
N LEU A 98 -10.40 25.01 5.88
CA LEU A 98 -11.16 23.76 6.05
C LEU A 98 -11.97 23.36 4.81
N LYS A 99 -12.56 24.33 4.08
CA LYS A 99 -13.28 24.05 2.82
C LYS A 99 -12.35 23.54 1.72
N ALA A 100 -11.14 24.07 1.65
CA ALA A 100 -10.13 23.58 0.70
C ALA A 100 -9.74 22.14 1.06
N VAL A 101 -9.61 21.87 2.35
CA VAL A 101 -9.20 20.58 2.91
C VAL A 101 -10.25 19.46 2.70
N ASP A 102 -11.55 19.72 2.85
CA ASP A 102 -12.59 18.72 2.57
C ASP A 102 -12.68 18.38 1.07
N ALA A 103 -12.63 19.37 0.19
CA ALA A 103 -12.59 19.13 -1.27
C ALA A 103 -11.32 18.38 -1.71
N ILE A 104 -10.20 18.57 -0.98
CA ILE A 104 -8.94 17.84 -1.22
C ILE A 104 -9.11 16.36 -0.86
N ARG A 105 -9.80 16.05 0.25
CA ARG A 105 -10.01 14.67 0.70
C ARG A 105 -10.71 13.82 -0.36
N ASP A 106 -11.79 14.33 -0.95
CA ASP A 106 -12.58 13.55 -1.92
C ASP A 106 -11.82 13.24 -3.21
N VAL A 107 -11.03 14.20 -3.72
CA VAL A 107 -10.21 13.99 -4.94
C VAL A 107 -9.07 13.00 -4.68
N VAL A 108 -8.42 13.10 -3.52
CA VAL A 108 -7.36 12.18 -3.11
C VAL A 108 -7.93 10.78 -2.95
N LEU A 109 -9.04 10.63 -2.22
CA LEU A 109 -9.71 9.34 -2.01
C LEU A 109 -10.12 8.67 -3.33
N HIS A 110 -10.75 9.41 -4.25
CA HIS A 110 -11.18 8.84 -5.53
C HIS A 110 -10.01 8.41 -6.43
N ARG A 111 -8.90 9.15 -6.43
CA ARG A 111 -7.68 8.72 -7.17
C ARG A 111 -6.95 7.57 -6.47
N MET A 112 -6.88 7.58 -5.15
CA MET A 112 -6.34 6.47 -4.36
C MET A 112 -7.11 5.18 -4.65
N GLU A 113 -8.44 5.24 -4.74
CA GLU A 113 -9.28 4.11 -5.09
C GLU A 113 -8.93 3.54 -6.48
N LYS A 114 -8.76 4.42 -7.48
CA LYS A 114 -8.31 4.00 -8.82
C LYS A 114 -6.96 3.28 -8.74
N TRP A 115 -5.99 3.81 -8.00
CA TRP A 115 -4.66 3.17 -7.88
C TRP A 115 -4.69 1.88 -7.07
N ASN A 116 -5.52 1.80 -6.04
CA ASN A 116 -5.74 0.56 -5.32
C ASN A 116 -6.25 -0.53 -6.26
N LYS A 117 -7.22 -0.19 -7.13
CA LYS A 117 -7.77 -1.13 -8.11
C LYS A 117 -6.75 -1.61 -9.14
N TRP A 118 -5.88 -0.73 -9.62
CA TRP A 118 -4.92 -1.06 -10.69
C TRP A 118 -3.60 -1.66 -10.21
N PHE A 119 -3.19 -1.38 -8.97
CA PHE A 119 -1.89 -1.81 -8.46
C PHE A 119 -1.99 -2.65 -7.18
N LEU A 120 -2.71 -2.17 -6.17
CA LEU A 120 -2.78 -2.84 -4.87
C LEU A 120 -3.53 -4.18 -4.95
N TYR A 121 -4.73 -4.22 -5.53
CA TYR A 121 -5.51 -5.46 -5.61
C TYR A 121 -4.84 -6.53 -6.49
N PRO A 122 -4.34 -6.22 -7.69
CA PRO A 122 -3.63 -7.22 -8.49
C PRO A 122 -2.33 -7.68 -7.82
N SER A 123 -1.65 -6.81 -7.07
CA SER A 123 -0.51 -7.18 -6.23
C SER A 123 -0.92 -8.21 -5.16
N LEU A 124 -1.97 -7.93 -4.40
CA LEU A 124 -2.47 -8.83 -3.36
C LEU A 124 -2.88 -10.19 -3.93
N VAL A 125 -3.67 -10.20 -5.01
CA VAL A 125 -4.11 -11.45 -5.66
C VAL A 125 -2.92 -12.26 -6.14
N SER A 126 -1.95 -11.62 -6.80
CA SER A 126 -0.75 -12.30 -7.29
C SER A 126 0.11 -12.84 -6.14
N GLY A 127 0.21 -12.08 -5.04
CA GLY A 127 0.91 -12.50 -3.83
C GLY A 127 0.24 -13.72 -3.18
N PHE A 128 -1.09 -13.74 -3.10
CA PHE A 128 -1.83 -14.90 -2.61
C PHE A 128 -1.62 -16.14 -3.49
N VAL A 129 -1.69 -15.99 -4.81
CA VAL A 129 -1.42 -17.10 -5.75
C VAL A 129 0.00 -17.63 -5.56
N ALA A 130 0.99 -16.76 -5.43
CA ALA A 130 2.37 -17.18 -5.18
C ALA A 130 2.51 -17.98 -3.88
N VAL A 131 1.90 -17.51 -2.79
CA VAL A 131 1.92 -18.21 -1.50
C VAL A 131 1.26 -19.58 -1.61
N ILE A 132 0.09 -19.68 -2.25
CA ILE A 132 -0.59 -20.97 -2.45
C ILE A 132 0.30 -21.95 -3.22
N LEU A 133 0.93 -21.52 -4.31
CA LEU A 133 1.85 -22.35 -5.09
C LEU A 133 3.06 -22.81 -4.24
N MET A 134 3.57 -21.95 -3.36
CA MET A 134 4.66 -22.30 -2.46
C MET A 134 4.22 -23.32 -1.39
N PHE A 135 3.02 -23.16 -0.84
CA PHE A 135 2.44 -24.14 0.08
C PHE A 135 2.22 -25.49 -0.59
N VAL A 136 1.75 -25.51 -1.84
CA VAL A 136 1.64 -26.75 -2.62
C VAL A 136 2.99 -27.44 -2.76
N ASN A 137 4.05 -26.70 -3.11
CA ASN A 137 5.41 -27.27 -3.15
C ASN A 137 5.84 -27.85 -1.81
N TYR A 138 5.60 -27.12 -0.72
CA TYR A 138 5.94 -27.58 0.63
C TYR A 138 5.22 -28.88 1.00
N PHE A 139 3.91 -28.98 0.71
CA PHE A 139 3.15 -30.21 0.96
C PHE A 139 3.60 -31.38 0.07
N LEU A 140 3.95 -31.10 -1.19
CA LEU A 140 4.48 -32.15 -2.07
C LEU A 140 5.79 -32.73 -1.55
N ILE A 141 6.67 -31.91 -0.99
CA ILE A 141 7.92 -32.36 -0.36
C ILE A 141 7.66 -33.18 0.91
N LEU A 142 6.64 -32.81 1.71
CA LEU A 142 6.32 -33.52 2.95
C LEU A 142 5.74 -34.92 2.72
N ILE A 143 5.09 -35.14 1.57
CA ILE A 143 4.39 -36.39 1.26
C ILE A 143 5.27 -37.34 0.41
N SER A 144 6.33 -36.82 -0.23
CA SER A 144 7.33 -37.58 -0.99
C SER A 144 8.37 -38.22 -0.11
#